data_AF-A0A7L7L6D8-F1
#
_entry.id   AF-A0A7L7L6D8-F1
#
_cell.length_a   1.000
_cell.length_b   1.000
_cell.length_c   1.000
_cell.angle_alpha   90.00
_cell.angle_beta   90.00
_cell.angle_gamma   90.00
#
_symmetry.space_group_name_H-M   'P 1'
#
loop_
_entity.id
_entity.type
_entity.pdbx_description
1 polymer ?
#
loop_
_entity_poly.entity_id
_entity_poly.type
_entity_poly.pdbx_seq_one_letter_code
_entity_poly.pdbx_strand_id
1 'polypeptide(L)'
;MKIIFFAILFSLITWQSYAFVQDDSLRVLLTQREKLVKDYQFYNAQNSNFWGKKSKKDLLRIIDTLKGIIRNDSKIINTIKTSTLRKAATLTVEQNKVAEQVKDDKVAITNTIYTLKTQIANLDNLQKSRQRKINELTEEVNQERAKRSDRDKIIALTAMLLIGMLLYIFNLRRKLSLSAGKFRK
;
A
#
# COMPACT_ATOMS: atom_id res chain seq x y z
N MET A 1 17.85 20.64 15.50
CA MET A 1 17.77 19.17 15.33
C MET A 1 18.27 18.36 16.53
N LYS A 2 19.37 18.74 17.20
CA LYS A 2 19.95 17.97 18.33
C LYS A 2 19.00 17.79 19.54
N ILE A 3 18.20 18.82 19.88
CA ILE A 3 17.27 18.79 21.01
C ILE A 3 16.10 17.80 20.78
N ILE A 4 15.59 17.76 19.55
CA ILE A 4 14.50 16.84 19.16
C ILE A 4 14.98 15.39 19.21
N PHE A 5 16.21 15.12 18.76
CA PHE A 5 16.82 13.80 18.83
C PHE A 5 17.02 13.32 20.27
N PHE A 6 17.42 14.23 21.17
CA PHE A 6 17.60 13.93 22.59
C PHE A 6 16.27 13.63 23.31
N ALA A 7 15.20 14.35 22.97
CA ALA A 7 13.87 14.12 23.53
C ALA A 7 13.27 12.77 23.10
N ILE A 8 13.49 12.35 21.86
CA ILE A 8 13.06 11.03 21.36
C ILE A 8 13.87 9.89 22.00
N LEU A 9 15.17 10.08 22.21
CA LEU A 9 16.02 9.10 22.88
C LEU A 9 15.62 8.93 24.36
N PHE A 10 15.28 10.02 25.04
CA PHE A 10 14.86 10.01 26.43
C PHE A 10 13.46 9.38 26.63
N SER A 11 12.54 9.57 25.69
CA SER A 11 11.22 8.90 25.75
C SER A 11 11.32 7.39 25.53
N LEU A 12 12.23 6.92 24.68
CA LEU A 12 12.48 5.48 24.50
C LEU A 12 13.06 4.82 25.77
N ILE A 13 13.98 5.48 26.48
CA ILE A 13 14.63 4.93 27.68
C ILE A 13 13.63 4.83 28.85
N THR A 14 12.73 5.81 28.97
CA THR A 14 11.71 5.82 30.03
C THR A 14 10.66 4.73 29.83
N TRP A 15 10.30 4.38 28.59
CA TRP A 15 9.36 3.29 28.32
C TRP A 15 9.92 1.89 28.61
N GLN A 16 11.19 1.64 28.30
CA GLN A 16 11.82 0.34 28.62
C GLN A 16 11.95 0.09 30.13
N SER A 17 12.12 1.16 30.92
CA SER A 17 12.31 1.05 32.36
C SER A 17 11.08 0.52 33.10
N TYR A 18 9.86 0.84 32.66
CA TYR A 18 8.63 0.40 33.35
C TYR A 18 8.32 -1.09 33.18
N ALA A 19 8.60 -1.66 32.00
CA ALA A 19 8.39 -3.09 31.75
C ALA A 19 9.38 -3.94 32.56
N PHE A 20 10.64 -3.50 32.65
CA PHE A 20 11.69 -4.20 33.40
C PHE A 20 11.42 -4.18 34.91
N VAL A 21 10.98 -3.04 35.47
CA VAL A 21 10.69 -2.89 36.91
C VAL A 21 9.57 -3.82 37.38
N GLN A 22 8.56 -4.09 36.54
CA GLN A 22 7.43 -4.92 36.92
C GLN A 22 7.80 -6.42 36.96
N ASP A 23 8.59 -6.88 35.99
CA ASP A 23 9.11 -8.25 35.97
C ASP A 23 10.11 -8.49 37.12
N ASP A 24 10.96 -7.51 37.40
CA ASP A 24 11.93 -7.56 38.48
C ASP A 24 11.23 -7.57 39.86
N SER A 25 10.13 -6.82 40.02
CA SER A 25 9.33 -6.83 41.26
C SER A 25 8.68 -8.18 41.55
N LEU A 26 8.17 -8.88 40.52
CA LEU A 26 7.58 -10.20 40.65
C LEU A 26 8.65 -11.23 41.01
N ARG A 27 9.81 -11.16 40.36
CA ARG A 27 10.97 -12.02 40.60
C ARG A 27 11.49 -11.89 42.03
N VAL A 28 11.58 -10.66 42.55
CA VAL A 28 11.96 -10.40 43.95
C VAL A 28 10.95 -11.01 44.92
N LEU A 29 9.66 -10.84 44.69
CA LEU A 29 8.61 -11.42 45.55
C LEU A 29 8.62 -12.95 45.55
N LEU A 30 8.84 -13.58 44.39
CA LEU A 30 8.98 -15.03 44.26
C LEU A 30 10.20 -15.55 45.02
N THR A 31 11.34 -14.86 44.91
CA THR A 31 12.57 -15.21 45.63
C THR A 31 12.37 -15.09 47.15
N GLN A 32 11.70 -14.04 47.61
CA GLN A 32 11.39 -13.85 49.03
C GLN A 32 10.43 -14.93 49.56
N ARG A 33 9.43 -15.32 48.77
CA ARG A 33 8.54 -16.44 49.09
C ARG A 33 9.34 -17.74 49.23
N GLU A 34 10.23 -18.05 48.30
CA GLU A 34 11.04 -19.27 48.34
C GLU A 34 11.89 -19.34 49.60
N LYS A 35 12.48 -18.22 50.02
CA LYS A 35 13.21 -18.12 51.28
C LYS A 35 12.32 -18.40 52.49
N LEU A 36 11.13 -17.78 52.56
CA LEU A 36 10.19 -18.00 53.66
C LEU A 36 9.67 -19.44 53.73
N VAL A 37 9.49 -20.10 52.58
CA VAL A 37 9.12 -21.52 52.51
C VAL A 37 10.25 -22.40 53.05
N LYS A 38 11.52 -22.11 52.70
CA LYS A 38 12.69 -22.80 53.25
C LYS A 38 12.78 -22.62 54.77
N ASP A 39 12.56 -21.39 55.26
CA ASP A 39 12.55 -21.09 56.70
C ASP A 39 11.43 -21.86 57.42
N TYR A 40 10.23 -21.90 56.85
CA TYR A 40 9.12 -22.70 57.36
C TYR A 40 9.50 -24.19 57.42
N GLN A 41 10.06 -24.76 56.34
CA GLN A 41 10.48 -26.16 56.31
C GLN A 41 11.54 -26.45 57.37
N PHE A 42 12.49 -25.55 57.56
CA PHE A 42 13.52 -25.66 58.59
C PHE A 42 12.94 -25.65 60.01
N TYR A 43 12.07 -24.70 60.33
CA TYR A 43 11.39 -24.66 61.63
C TYR A 43 10.40 -25.81 61.82
N ASN A 44 9.82 -26.33 60.73
CA ASN A 44 8.92 -27.47 60.78
C ASN A 44 9.67 -28.79 60.98
N ALA A 45 10.83 -28.97 60.35
CA ALA A 45 11.68 -30.15 60.47
C ALA A 45 12.42 -30.25 61.81
N GLN A 46 12.60 -29.14 62.53
CA GLN A 46 13.06 -29.18 63.93
C GLN A 46 12.00 -29.87 64.81
N ASN A 47 12.25 -31.16 65.09
CA ASN A 47 11.66 -31.91 66.20
C ASN A 47 12.50 -31.59 67.43
N SER A 48 11.92 -30.89 68.41
CA SER A 48 12.64 -30.60 69.64
C SER A 48 12.85 -31.89 70.43
N ASN A 49 14.13 -32.25 70.61
CA ASN A 49 14.62 -33.27 71.53
C ASN A 49 14.02 -33.07 72.93
N PHE A 50 12.94 -33.79 73.24
CA PHE A 50 12.75 -34.49 74.52
C PHE A 50 11.47 -35.35 74.57
N TRP A 51 10.40 -35.03 73.82
CA TRP A 51 9.11 -35.75 73.93
C TRP A 51 8.21 -35.68 72.68
N GLY A 52 8.81 -35.46 71.49
CA GLY A 52 8.07 -35.42 70.21
C GLY A 52 7.12 -34.23 70.01
N LYS A 53 7.04 -33.28 70.94
CA LYS A 53 6.19 -32.08 70.84
C LYS A 53 7.03 -30.84 70.60
N LYS A 54 6.69 -30.05 69.56
CA LYS A 54 7.32 -28.74 69.26
C LYS A 54 7.19 -27.77 70.43
N SER A 55 8.22 -26.96 70.67
CA SER A 55 8.14 -25.88 71.66
C SER A 55 7.18 -24.76 71.21
N LYS A 56 6.56 -24.07 72.17
CA LYS A 56 5.70 -22.90 71.90
C LYS A 56 6.43 -21.82 71.09
N LYS A 57 7.75 -21.66 71.27
CA LYS A 57 8.59 -20.71 70.54
C LYS A 57 8.73 -21.09 69.06
N ASP A 58 8.86 -22.38 68.76
CA ASP A 58 8.97 -22.86 67.39
C ASP A 58 7.64 -22.75 66.65
N LEU A 59 6.53 -23.01 67.34
CA LEU A 59 5.19 -22.79 66.81
C LEU A 59 4.95 -21.31 66.47
N LEU A 60 5.40 -20.37 67.31
CA LEU A 60 5.28 -18.93 67.00
C LEU A 60 6.10 -18.52 65.77
N ARG A 61 7.33 -19.04 65.62
CA ARG A 61 8.16 -18.79 64.42
C ARG A 61 7.54 -19.37 63.16
N ILE A 62 6.92 -20.55 63.25
CA ILE A 62 6.17 -21.16 62.15
C ILE A 62 4.97 -20.28 61.76
N ILE A 63 4.21 -19.77 62.74
CA ILE A 63 3.07 -18.89 62.46
C ILE A 63 3.52 -17.59 61.79
N ASP A 64 4.60 -16.97 62.25
CA ASP A 64 5.12 -15.73 61.65
C ASP A 64 5.68 -15.94 60.24
N THR A 65 6.38 -17.05 59.99
CA THR A 65 6.83 -17.41 58.63
C THR A 65 5.65 -17.66 57.70
N LEU A 66 4.61 -18.37 58.14
CA LEU A 66 3.38 -18.58 57.37
C LEU A 66 2.64 -17.27 57.07
N LYS A 67 2.53 -16.36 58.04
CA LYS A 67 1.98 -15.01 57.81
C LYS A 67 2.80 -14.23 56.78
N GLY A 68 4.13 -14.38 56.81
CA GLY A 68 5.03 -13.82 55.80
C GLY A 68 4.76 -14.36 54.40
N ILE A 69 4.59 -15.69 54.26
CA ILE A 69 4.27 -16.35 52.98
C ILE A 69 2.95 -15.83 52.44
N ILE A 70 1.89 -15.81 53.25
CA ILE A 70 0.56 -15.33 52.84
C ILE A 70 0.62 -13.88 52.36
N ARG A 71 1.39 -13.03 53.05
CA ARG A 71 1.59 -11.63 52.64
C ARG A 71 2.30 -11.52 51.29
N ASN A 72 3.32 -12.33 51.04
CA ASN A 72 4.02 -12.34 49.74
C ASN A 72 3.16 -12.92 48.62
N ASP A 73 2.43 -14.00 48.88
CA ASP A 73 1.50 -14.59 47.91
C ASP A 73 0.40 -13.59 47.52
N SER A 74 -0.13 -12.81 48.48
CA SER A 74 -1.09 -11.74 48.19
C SER A 74 -0.51 -10.65 47.29
N LYS A 75 0.75 -10.25 47.52
CA LYS A 75 1.46 -9.28 46.68
C LYS A 75 1.71 -9.82 45.27
N ILE A 76 2.15 -11.08 45.15
CA ILE A 76 2.36 -11.76 43.87
C ILE A 76 1.07 -11.77 43.05
N ILE A 77 -0.05 -12.17 43.66
CA ILE A 77 -1.36 -12.20 43.00
C ILE A 77 -1.75 -10.81 42.51
N ASN A 78 -1.56 -9.77 43.32
CA ASN A 78 -1.88 -8.39 42.92
C ASN A 78 -0.99 -7.90 41.77
N THR A 79 0.31 -8.20 41.78
CA THR A 79 1.22 -7.86 40.69
C THR A 79 0.83 -8.57 39.39
N ILE A 80 0.47 -9.85 39.46
CA ILE A 80 0.00 -10.60 38.29
C ILE A 80 -1.30 -10.00 37.75
N LYS A 81 -2.31 -9.78 38.61
CA LYS A 81 -3.61 -9.20 38.21
C LYS A 81 -3.46 -7.82 37.55
N THR A 82 -2.63 -6.97 38.11
CA THR A 82 -2.39 -5.63 37.53
C THR A 82 -1.65 -5.71 36.20
N SER A 83 -0.69 -6.63 36.06
CA SER A 83 0.01 -6.86 34.79
C SER A 83 -0.92 -7.39 33.68
N THR A 84 -1.82 -8.32 34.01
CA THR A 84 -2.76 -8.91 33.04
C THR A 84 -3.82 -7.91 32.62
N LEU A 85 -4.38 -7.14 33.55
CA LEU A 85 -5.31 -6.05 33.23
C LEU A 85 -4.68 -5.00 32.31
N ARG A 86 -3.44 -4.60 32.57
CA ARG A 86 -2.71 -3.67 31.70
C ARG A 86 -2.50 -4.25 30.31
N LYS A 87 -2.02 -5.50 30.21
CA LYS A 87 -1.84 -6.18 28.92
C LYS A 87 -3.15 -6.30 28.13
N ALA A 88 -4.24 -6.65 28.81
CA ALA A 88 -5.56 -6.71 28.17
C ALA A 88 -6.01 -5.35 27.67
N ALA A 89 -5.86 -4.29 28.47
CA ALA A 89 -6.20 -2.93 28.07
C ALA A 89 -5.35 -2.44 26.88
N THR A 90 -4.03 -2.71 26.88
CA THR A 90 -3.16 -2.32 25.76
C THR A 90 -3.51 -3.09 24.48
N LEU A 91 -3.77 -4.39 24.57
CA LEU A 91 -4.18 -5.19 23.42
C LEU A 91 -5.50 -4.70 22.82
N THR A 92 -6.49 -4.36 23.64
CA THR A 92 -7.77 -3.81 23.16
C THR A 92 -7.56 -2.46 22.46
N VAL A 93 -6.72 -1.58 23.01
CA VAL A 93 -6.41 -0.28 22.39
C VAL A 93 -5.66 -0.46 21.08
N GLU A 94 -4.68 -1.36 21.03
CA GLU A 94 -3.95 -1.68 19.80
C GLU A 94 -4.87 -2.29 18.73
N GLN A 95 -5.75 -3.22 19.11
CA GLN A 95 -6.74 -3.79 18.20
C GLN A 95 -7.69 -2.73 17.64
N ASN A 96 -8.20 -1.84 18.49
CA ASN A 96 -9.07 -0.74 18.05
C ASN A 96 -8.35 0.21 17.11
N LYS A 97 -7.09 0.55 17.41
CA LYS A 97 -6.25 1.39 16.56
C LYS A 97 -5.98 0.74 15.20
N VAL A 98 -5.67 -0.56 15.17
CA VAL A 98 -5.47 -1.31 13.92
C VAL A 98 -6.78 -1.37 13.13
N ALA A 99 -7.91 -1.59 13.79
CA ALA A 99 -9.22 -1.61 13.12
C ALA A 99 -9.58 -0.25 12.51
N GLU A 100 -9.30 0.84 13.22
CA GLU A 100 -9.49 2.21 12.72
C GLU A 100 -8.56 2.49 11.52
N GLN A 101 -7.27 2.15 11.61
CA GLN A 101 -6.33 2.27 10.49
C GLN A 101 -6.79 1.49 9.26
N VAL A 102 -7.22 0.24 9.43
CA VAL A 102 -7.73 -0.58 8.32
C VAL A 102 -8.99 0.03 7.70
N LYS A 103 -9.85 0.65 8.51
CA LYS A 103 -11.05 1.35 8.00
C LYS A 103 -10.66 2.57 7.18
N ASP A 104 -9.74 3.39 7.68
CA ASP A 104 -9.26 4.59 6.99
C ASP A 104 -8.54 4.24 5.68
N ASP A 105 -7.69 3.22 5.69
CA ASP A 105 -7.00 2.71 4.50
C ASP A 105 -8.01 2.22 3.45
N LYS A 106 -9.06 1.50 3.87
CA LYS A 106 -10.13 1.07 2.95
C LYS A 106 -10.83 2.26 2.29
N VAL A 107 -11.12 3.32 3.05
CA VAL A 107 -11.74 4.53 2.52
C VAL A 107 -10.79 5.23 1.54
N ALA A 108 -9.51 5.36 1.90
CA ALA A 108 -8.50 5.96 1.03
C ALA A 108 -8.36 5.20 -0.30
N ILE A 109 -8.22 3.87 -0.24
CA ILE A 109 -8.14 3.01 -1.44
C ILE A 109 -9.41 3.15 -2.29
N THR A 110 -10.59 3.16 -1.66
CA THR A 110 -11.86 3.31 -2.38
C THR A 110 -11.93 4.65 -3.14
N ASN A 111 -11.51 5.74 -2.50
CA ASN A 111 -11.44 7.06 -3.12
C ASN A 111 -10.44 7.10 -4.29
N THR A 112 -9.28 6.45 -4.13
CA THR A 112 -8.28 6.33 -5.21
C THR A 112 -8.84 5.53 -6.39
N ILE A 113 -9.52 4.41 -6.14
CA ILE A 113 -10.16 3.60 -7.19
C ILE A 113 -11.21 4.42 -7.94
N TYR A 114 -12.05 5.18 -7.22
CA TYR A 114 -13.06 6.03 -7.86
C TYR A 114 -12.42 7.13 -8.74
N THR A 115 -11.37 7.74 -8.23
CA THR A 115 -10.61 8.78 -8.96
C THR A 115 -9.97 8.19 -10.22
N LEU A 116 -9.31 7.03 -10.12
CA LEU A 116 -8.71 6.34 -11.26
C LEU A 116 -9.76 5.93 -12.30
N LYS A 117 -10.92 5.42 -11.87
CA LYS A 117 -12.03 5.09 -12.76
C LYS A 117 -12.50 6.31 -13.55
N THR A 118 -12.60 7.46 -12.89
CA THR A 118 -12.98 8.72 -13.53
C THR A 118 -11.92 9.19 -14.54
N GLN A 119 -10.63 9.08 -14.19
CA GLN A 119 -9.53 9.40 -15.09
C GLN A 119 -9.52 8.49 -16.33
N ILE A 120 -9.73 7.19 -16.16
CA ILE A 120 -9.83 6.22 -17.26
C ILE A 120 -11.00 6.59 -18.19
N ALA A 121 -12.17 6.89 -17.64
CA ALA A 121 -13.33 7.29 -18.44
C ALA A 121 -13.05 8.58 -19.24
N ASN A 122 -12.38 9.56 -18.65
CA ASN A 122 -11.99 10.79 -19.33
C ASN A 122 -10.98 10.52 -20.45
N LEU A 123 -9.99 9.66 -20.22
CA LEU A 123 -9.00 9.29 -21.23
C LEU A 123 -9.64 8.51 -22.38
N ASP A 124 -10.56 7.59 -22.11
CA ASP A 124 -11.31 6.85 -23.14
C ASP A 124 -12.15 7.80 -24.01
N ASN A 125 -12.85 8.75 -23.38
CA ASN A 125 -13.61 9.77 -24.10
C ASN A 125 -12.69 10.66 -24.98
N LEU A 126 -11.54 11.07 -24.44
CA LEU A 126 -10.55 11.84 -25.20
C LEU A 126 -10.01 11.03 -26.38
N GLN A 127 -9.70 9.75 -26.20
CA GLN A 127 -9.23 8.87 -27.26
C GLN A 127 -10.27 8.70 -28.36
N LYS A 128 -11.54 8.48 -27.99
CA LYS A 128 -12.66 8.41 -28.94
C LYS A 128 -12.82 9.70 -29.74
N SER A 129 -12.72 10.86 -29.09
CA SER A 129 -12.77 12.16 -29.75
C SER A 129 -11.62 12.34 -30.74
N ARG A 130 -10.39 12.02 -30.34
CA ARG A 130 -9.21 12.07 -31.22
C ARG A 130 -9.37 11.13 -32.42
N GLN A 131 -9.86 9.91 -32.21
CA GLN A 131 -10.09 8.96 -33.30
C GLN A 131 -11.11 9.48 -34.30
N ARG A 132 -12.21 10.08 -33.84
CA ARG A 132 -13.19 10.73 -34.73
C ARG A 132 -12.55 11.84 -35.55
N LYS A 133 -11.70 12.67 -34.92
CA LYS A 133 -11.02 13.76 -35.64
C LYS A 133 -10.02 13.25 -36.67
N ILE A 134 -9.29 12.17 -36.36
CA ILE A 134 -8.40 11.52 -37.32
C ILE A 134 -9.20 11.00 -38.52
N ASN A 135 -10.34 10.34 -38.28
CA ASN A 135 -11.19 9.82 -39.35
C ASN A 135 -11.72 10.96 -40.23
N GLU A 136 -12.22 12.04 -39.62
CA GLU A 136 -12.72 13.22 -40.32
C GLU A 136 -11.64 13.86 -41.21
N LEU A 137 -10.44 14.10 -40.67
CA LEU A 137 -9.30 14.65 -41.42
C LEU A 137 -8.85 13.70 -42.54
N THR A 138 -8.88 12.39 -42.30
CA THR A 138 -8.54 11.39 -43.32
C THR A 138 -9.54 11.42 -44.47
N GLU A 139 -10.82 11.55 -44.16
CA GLU A 139 -11.89 11.68 -45.15
C GLU A 139 -11.76 12.98 -45.95
N GLU A 140 -11.49 14.11 -45.29
CA GLU A 140 -11.24 15.40 -45.94
C GLU A 140 -10.05 15.33 -46.92
N VAL A 141 -8.92 14.73 -46.49
CA VAL A 141 -7.75 14.53 -47.35
C VAL A 141 -8.08 13.64 -48.56
N ASN A 142 -8.88 12.59 -48.36
CA ASN A 142 -9.29 11.71 -49.45
C ASN A 142 -10.23 12.42 -50.44
N GLN A 143 -11.16 13.24 -49.97
CA GLN A 143 -12.02 14.05 -50.82
C GLN A 143 -11.20 15.07 -51.64
N GLU A 144 -10.23 15.74 -51.02
CA GLU A 144 -9.34 16.66 -51.72
C GLU A 144 -8.46 15.94 -52.76
N ARG A 145 -7.95 14.74 -52.45
CA ARG A 145 -7.24 13.89 -53.41
C ARG A 145 -8.13 13.46 -54.58
N ALA A 146 -9.38 13.09 -54.32
CA ALA A 146 -10.34 12.71 -55.36
C ALA A 146 -10.63 13.88 -56.30
N LYS A 147 -10.91 15.08 -55.77
CA LYS A 147 -11.11 16.30 -56.56
C LYS A 147 -9.91 16.63 -57.45
N ARG A 148 -8.68 16.52 -56.90
CA ARG A 148 -7.44 16.72 -57.67
C ARG A 148 -7.29 15.68 -58.78
N SER A 149 -7.51 14.40 -58.46
CA SER A 149 -7.45 13.32 -59.44
C SER A 149 -8.47 13.49 -60.57
N ASP A 150 -9.69 13.91 -60.26
CA ASP A 150 -10.71 14.17 -61.29
C ASP A 150 -10.36 15.35 -62.18
N ARG A 151 -9.80 16.43 -61.60
CA ARG A 151 -9.23 17.54 -62.39
C ARG A 151 -8.10 17.05 -63.30
N ASP A 152 -7.18 16.24 -62.78
CA ASP A 152 -6.04 15.72 -63.55
C ASP A 152 -6.50 14.81 -64.70
N LYS A 153 -7.54 13.98 -64.50
CA LYS A 153 -8.16 13.17 -65.57
C LYS A 153 -8.72 14.04 -66.68
N ILE A 154 -9.43 15.11 -66.36
CA ILE A 154 -10.01 16.04 -67.36
C ILE A 154 -8.89 16.72 -68.15
N ILE A 155 -7.84 17.18 -67.48
CA ILE A 155 -6.67 17.79 -68.13
C ILE A 155 -5.99 16.78 -69.06
N ALA A 156 -5.75 15.55 -68.60
CA ALA A 156 -5.12 14.50 -69.39
C ALA A 156 -5.94 14.15 -70.64
N LEU A 157 -7.26 14.03 -70.51
CA LEU A 157 -8.16 13.75 -71.63
C LEU A 157 -8.18 14.90 -72.65
N THR A 158 -8.21 16.15 -72.18
CA THR A 158 -8.17 17.33 -73.05
C THR A 158 -6.85 17.45 -73.79
N ALA A 159 -5.73 17.21 -73.09
CA ALA A 159 -4.40 17.20 -73.69
C ALA A 159 -4.27 16.10 -74.77
N MET A 160 -4.79 14.90 -74.50
CA MET A 160 -4.79 13.80 -75.48
C MET A 160 -5.61 14.15 -76.73
N LEU A 161 -6.77 14.79 -76.58
CA LEU A 161 -7.60 15.23 -77.70
C LEU A 161 -6.88 16.27 -78.55
N LEU A 162 -6.23 17.27 -77.93
CA LEU A 162 -5.44 18.28 -78.64
C LEU A 162 -4.28 17.66 -79.44
N ILE A 163 -3.55 16.73 -78.84
CA ILE A 163 -2.47 16.01 -79.52
C ILE A 163 -3.02 15.21 -80.71
N GLY A 164 -4.13 14.49 -80.52
CA GLY A 164 -4.79 13.74 -81.59
C GLY A 164 -5.21 14.65 -82.75
N MET A 165 -5.74 15.83 -82.45
CA MET A 165 -6.14 16.81 -83.46
C MET A 165 -4.93 17.38 -84.23
N LEU A 166 -3.83 17.67 -83.55
CA LEU A 166 -2.58 18.11 -84.19
C LEU A 166 -2.02 17.03 -85.14
N LEU A 167 -2.00 15.77 -84.71
CA LEU A 167 -1.57 14.64 -85.56
C LEU A 167 -2.49 14.47 -86.76
N TYR A 168 -3.80 14.65 -86.58
CA TYR A 168 -4.76 14.63 -87.68
C TYR A 168 -4.48 15.73 -88.71
N ILE A 169 -4.28 16.98 -88.27
CA ILE A 169 -3.93 18.11 -89.15
C ILE A 169 -2.61 17.84 -89.88
N PHE A 170 -1.59 17.32 -89.18
CA PHE A 170 -0.31 16.99 -89.78
C PHE A 170 -0.44 15.92 -90.89
N ASN A 171 -1.23 14.88 -90.64
CA ASN A 171 -1.54 13.85 -91.64
C ASN A 171 -2.35 14.43 -92.82
N LEU A 172 -3.30 15.32 -92.57
CA LEU A 172 -4.06 16.00 -93.61
C LEU A 172 -3.15 16.86 -94.49
N ARG A 173 -2.24 17.61 -93.87
CA ARG A 173 -1.25 18.45 -94.56
C ARG A 173 -0.31 17.61 -95.42
N ARG A 174 0.15 16.47 -94.91
CA ARG A 174 0.94 15.48 -95.68
C ARG A 174 0.16 14.91 -96.87
N LYS A 175 -1.10 14.55 -96.69
CA LYS A 175 -1.97 14.06 -97.78
C LYS A 175 -2.17 15.13 -98.86
N LEU A 176 -2.43 16.38 -98.46
CA LEU A 176 -2.59 17.50 -99.37
C LEU A 176 -1.29 17.83 -100.12
N SER A 177 -0.12 17.80 -99.47
CA SER A 177 1.16 18.03 -100.15
C SER A 177 1.50 16.94 -101.16
N LEU A 178 1.17 15.67 -100.87
CA LEU A 178 1.33 14.56 -101.80
C LEU A 178 0.36 14.66 -102.99
N SER A 179 -0.87 15.12 -102.76
CA SER A 179 -1.86 15.35 -103.83
C SER A 179 -1.51 16.54 -104.72
N ALA A 180 -0.97 17.62 -104.15
CA ALA A 180 -0.52 18.80 -104.91
C ALA A 180 0.69 18.51 -105.81
N GLY A 181 1.56 17.57 -105.41
CA GLY A 181 2.67 17.10 -106.26
C GLY A 181 2.23 16.26 -107.46
N LYS A 182 1.00 15.71 -107.44
CA LYS A 182 0.46 14.87 -108.52
C LYS A 182 -0.15 15.68 -109.67
N PHE A 183 -0.49 16.95 -109.45
CA PHE A 183 -1.02 17.88 -110.46
C PHE A 183 0.07 18.69 -111.20
N ARG A 184 1.35 18.48 -110.87
CA ARG A 184 2.50 19.23 -111.43
C ARG A 184 3.50 18.34 -112.17
N LYS A 185 3.04 17.21 -112.69
CA LYS A 185 3.77 16.36 -113.65
C LYS A 185 3.00 16.31 -114.94
#